data_AF-A0A8T5QCH1-F1
#
_entry.id   AF-A0A8T5QCH1-F1
#
_cell.length_a   1.000
_cell.length_b   1.000
_cell.length_c   1.000
_cell.angle_alpha   90.00
_cell.angle_beta   90.00
_cell.angle_gamma   90.00
#
_symmetry.space_group_name_H-M   'P 1'
#
loop_
_entity.id
_entity.type
_entity.pdbx_description
1 polymer ?
#
loop_
_entity_poly.entity_id
_entity_poly.type
_entity_poly.pdbx_seq_one_letter_code
_entity_poly.pdbx_strand_id
1 'polypeptide(L)' 'MAKKYIIDSCIWRDFYEDRVSKSGRPLGKYAFDLFFKILKRNDVILFSDALTGELRKYYPKEK' A
#
# COMPACT_ATOMS: atom_id res chain seq x y z
N MET A 1 -0.11 17.34 -15.40
CA MET A 1 -0.47 15.94 -15.69
C MET A 1 -0.46 15.17 -14.38
N ALA A 2 -1.51 14.42 -14.08
CA ALA A 2 -1.53 13.54 -12.90
C ALA A 2 -0.47 12.45 -13.04
N LYS A 3 0.32 12.23 -11.99
CA LYS A 3 1.29 11.13 -11.94
C LYS A 3 0.57 9.82 -11.68
N LYS A 4 1.15 8.74 -12.15
CA LYS A 4 0.65 7.37 -11.95
C LYS A 4 1.65 6.61 -11.09
N TYR A 5 1.15 5.93 -10.07
CA TYR A 5 1.95 5.15 -9.14
C TYR A 5 1.53 3.69 -9.19
N ILE A 6 2.51 2.78 -9.25
CA ILE A 6 2.31 1.38 -8.91
C ILE A 6 2.92 1.19 -7.53
N ILE A 7 2.11 0.80 -6.56
CA ILE A 7 2.52 0.64 -5.17
C ILE A 7 2.71 -0.85 -4.88
N ASP A 8 3.85 -1.19 -4.29
CA ASP A 8 4.21 -2.56 -3.95
C ASP A 8 3.26 -3.15 -2.89
N SER A 9 3.05 -4.47 -2.94
CA SER A 9 2.19 -5.18 -1.99
C SER A 9 2.64 -4.99 -0.54
N CYS A 10 3.94 -4.81 -0.28
CA CYS A 10 4.45 -4.59 1.06
C CYS A 10 3.94 -3.29 1.70
N ILE A 11 3.74 -2.22 0.91
CA ILE A 11 3.24 -0.92 1.39
C ILE A 11 1.74 -0.97 1.67
N TRP A 12 0.99 -1.70 0.83
CA TRP A 12 -0.41 -2.00 1.10
C TRP A 12 -0.59 -2.74 2.42
N ARG A 13 0.29 -3.72 2.68
CA ARG A 13 0.31 -4.43 3.96
C ARG A 13 0.74 -3.56 5.12
N ASP A 14 1.74 -2.69 4.94
CA ASP A 14 2.11 -1.70 5.96
C ASP A 14 0.90 -0.88 6.38
N PHE A 15 0.14 -0.37 5.42
CA PHE A 15 -1.05 0.42 5.65
C PHE A 15 -2.18 -0.36 6.33
N TYR A 16 -2.48 -1.57 5.84
CA TYR A 16 -3.61 -2.36 6.35
C TYR A 16 -3.36 -2.97 7.73
N GLU A 17 -2.14 -3.46 7.98
CA GLU A 17 -1.76 -4.15 9.24
C GLU A 17 -1.20 -3.17 10.30
N ASP A 18 -1.11 -1.87 10.00
CA ASP A 18 -0.45 -0.84 10.81
C ASP A 18 0.96 -1.28 11.31
N ARG A 19 1.78 -1.79 10.38
CA ARG A 19 3.03 -2.46 10.74
C ARG A 19 4.05 -1.50 11.34
N VAL A 20 4.93 -2.06 12.18
CA VAL A 20 6.10 -1.38 12.73
C VAL A 20 7.36 -2.14 12.31
N SER A 21 8.41 -1.41 11.91
CA SER A 21 9.70 -2.03 11.57
C SER A 21 10.39 -2.60 12.81
N LYS A 22 11.40 -3.46 12.60
CA LYS A 22 12.28 -3.94 13.70
C LYS A 22 12.96 -2.82 14.47
N SER A 23 13.17 -1.66 13.82
CA SER A 23 13.76 -0.47 14.43
C SER A 23 12.73 0.49 15.05
N GLY A 24 11.46 0.07 15.17
CA GLY A 24 10.40 0.87 15.77
C GLY A 24 9.79 1.93 14.84
N ARG A 25 10.09 1.90 13.53
CA ARG A 25 9.51 2.87 12.59
C ARG A 25 8.05 2.53 12.31
N PRO A 26 7.12 3.51 12.37
CA PRO A 26 5.69 3.27 12.13
C PRO A 26 5.41 3.20 10.62
N LEU A 27 5.57 2.01 10.03
CA LEU A 27 5.43 1.81 8.58
C LEU A 27 4.00 2.07 8.11
N GLY A 28 3.00 1.70 8.92
CA GLY A 28 1.59 2.01 8.63
C GLY A 28 1.34 3.50 8.48
N LYS A 29 1.88 4.32 9.38
CA LYS A 29 1.83 5.79 9.27
C LYS A 29 2.51 6.32 8.01
N TYR A 30 3.68 5.77 7.66
CA TYR A 30 4.38 6.19 6.44
C TYR A 30 3.61 5.84 5.17
N ALA A 31 2.98 4.65 5.13
CA ALA A 31 2.12 4.25 4.04
C ALA A 31 0.87 5.13 3.93
N PHE A 32 0.22 5.45 5.07
CA PHE A 32 -0.87 6.41 5.11
C PHE A 32 -0.46 7.78 4.57
N ASP A 33 0.65 8.33 5.04
CA ASP A 33 1.16 9.63 4.60
C ASP A 33 1.47 9.65 3.10
N LEU A 34 1.96 8.53 2.54
CA LEU A 34 2.16 8.36 1.10
C LEU A 34 0.84 8.41 0.34
N PHE A 35 -0.14 7.59 0.72
CA PHE A 35 -1.46 7.57 0.07
C PHE A 35 -2.15 8.93 0.16
N PHE A 36 -2.09 9.58 1.32
CA PHE A 36 -2.65 10.92 1.52
C PHE A 36 -2.00 11.97 0.61
N LYS A 37 -0.68 11.91 0.41
CA LYS A 37 0.03 12.81 -0.52
C LYS A 37 -0.36 12.58 -1.97
N ILE A 38 -0.52 11.33 -2.39
CA ILE A 38 -0.96 10.97 -3.76
C ILE A 38 -2.38 11.50 -3.99
N LEU A 39 -3.30 11.24 -3.06
CA LEU A 39 -4.69 11.70 -3.13
C LEU A 39 -4.77 13.23 -3.14
N LYS A 40 -4.02 13.92 -2.27
CA LYS A 40 -3.99 15.41 -2.24
C LYS A 40 -3.52 16.03 -3.55
N ARG A 41 -2.72 15.31 -4.35
CA ARG A 41 -2.21 15.80 -5.63
C ARG A 41 -3.12 15.45 -6.81
N ASN A 42 -4.24 14.77 -6.57
CA ASN A 42 -5.07 14.15 -7.61
C ASN A 42 -4.25 13.23 -8.53
N ASP A 43 -3.21 12.60 -7.97
CA ASP A 43 -2.44 11.56 -8.65
C ASP A 43 -3.21 10.23 -8.59
N VAL A 44 -2.86 9.28 -9.47
CA VAL A 44 -3.60 8.02 -9.64
C VAL A 44 -2.74 6.84 -9.18
N ILE A 45 -3.37 5.91 -8.45
CA ILE A 45 -2.77 4.62 -8.08
C ILE A 45 -3.29 3.57 -9.05
N LEU A 46 -2.37 2.87 -9.69
CA LEU A 46 -2.67 1.77 -10.60
C LEU A 46 -2.56 0.45 -9.87
N PHE A 47 -3.47 -0.46 -10.18
CA PHE A 47 -3.49 -1.83 -9.69
C PHE A 47 -3.17 -2.78 -10.85
N SER A 48 -2.46 -3.86 -10.55
CA SER A 48 -2.17 -4.94 -11.49
C SER A 48 -2.64 -6.28 -10.91
N ASP A 49 -2.93 -7.23 -11.79
CA ASP A 49 -3.29 -8.59 -11.36
C ASP A 49 -2.17 -9.26 -10.56
N ALA A 50 -0.90 -8.93 -10.88
CA ALA A 50 0.26 -9.39 -10.11
C ALA A 50 0.23 -8.87 -8.67
N LEU A 51 -0.03 -7.57 -8.46
CA LEU A 51 -0.18 -6.97 -7.13
C LEU A 51 -1.32 -7.63 -6.35
N THR A 52 -2.48 -7.79 -6.97
CA THR A 52 -3.63 -8.45 -6.33
C THR A 52 -3.32 -9.92 -6.01
N GLY A 53 -2.61 -10.62 -6.90
CA GLY A 53 -2.16 -11.99 -6.70
C GLY A 53 -1.20 -12.14 -5.51
N GLU A 54 -0.26 -11.21 -5.34
CA GLU A 54 0.62 -11.16 -4.16
C GLU A 54 -0.17 -10.94 -2.88
N LEU A 55 -1.06 -9.96 -2.85
CA LEU A 55 -1.87 -9.65 -1.66
C LEU A 55 -2.78 -10.82 -1.26
N ARG A 56 -3.32 -11.58 -2.23
CA ARG A 56 -4.13 -12.79 -1.97
C ARG A 56 -3.37 -13.88 -1.23
N LYS A 57 -2.03 -13.93 -1.31
CA LYS A 57 -1.23 -14.89 -0.53
C LYS A 57 -1.26 -14.58 0.98
N TYR A 58 -1.44 -13.30 1.33
CA TYR A 58 -1.49 -12.83 2.71
C TYR A 58 -2.92 -12.75 3.24
N TYR A 59 -3.87 -12.43 2.36
CA TYR A 59 -5.30 -12.34 2.68
C TYR A 59 -6.10 -13.30 1.79
N PRO A 60 -5.98 -14.62 2.00
CA PRO A 60 -6.86 -15.56 1.34
C PRO A 60 -8.29 -15.23 1.79
N LYS A 61 -9.22 -15.08 0.85
CA LYS A 61 -10.64 -15.00 1.22
C LYS A 61 -10.96 -16.26 2.05
N GLU A 62 -11.44 -16.06 3.28
CA GLU A 62 -12.11 -17.12 4.02
C GLU A 62 -13.18 -17.72 3.10
N LYS A 63 -13.16 -19.05 2.99
CA LYS A 63 -14.08 -19.82 2.14
C LYS A 63 -15.47 -19.87 2.77
#